data_AF-A0A1S8AYF4-F1
#
_entry.id   AF-A0A1S8AYF4-F1
#
_cell.length_a   1.000
_cell.length_b   1.000
_cell.length_c   1.000
_cell.angle_alpha   90.00
_cell.angle_beta   90.00
_cell.angle_gamma   90.00
#
_symmetry.space_group_name_H-M   'P 1'
#
loop_
_entity.id
_entity.type
_entity.pdbx_description
1 polymer ?
#
loop_
_entity_poly.entity_id
_entity_poly.type
_entity_poly.pdbx_seq_one_letter_code
_entity_poly.pdbx_strand_id
1 'polypeptide(L)'
;MWPWGHLAVAYLLYTAVVHRRFGRPPRALPAIALAVGSQTPDLIDKPLAWNAGLLPGGRTLSHSVFALAALAVAVLAVATRLRRRPLGGGFLAGYGSHLLADVPPAVLSGDVSGATYLLWPALEPPPEEPVAGILDAFLNYYELGTFEWVQFGLFAVAALVWYRDGMPGLGLVVTPLERWTSA
;
A
#
# COMPACT_ATOMS: atom_id res chain seq x y z
N MET A 1 -0.29 9.23 -0.08
CA MET A 1 1.18 9.47 -0.02
C MET A 1 1.81 9.10 -1.37
N TRP A 2 3.14 9.22 -1.54
CA TRP A 2 3.82 8.59 -2.67
C TRP A 2 3.89 7.06 -2.50
N PRO A 3 4.02 6.29 -3.59
CA PRO A 3 4.10 4.81 -3.56
C PRO A 3 5.15 4.26 -2.57
N TRP A 4 6.33 4.88 -2.50
CA TRP A 4 7.40 4.48 -1.59
C TRP A 4 7.05 4.72 -0.12
N GLY A 5 6.28 5.76 0.19
CA GLY A 5 5.80 6.03 1.53
C GLY A 5 4.88 4.93 2.04
N HIS A 6 3.92 4.51 1.21
CA HIS A 6 3.02 3.38 1.52
C HIS A 6 3.78 2.08 1.71
N LEU A 7 4.73 1.78 0.82
CA LEU A 7 5.58 0.59 0.93
C LEU A 7 6.40 0.61 2.22
N ALA A 8 6.98 1.76 2.58
CA ALA A 8 7.78 1.93 3.78
C ALA A 8 6.96 1.65 5.06
N VAL A 9 5.79 2.29 5.19
CA VAL A 9 4.88 2.06 6.33
C VAL A 9 4.50 0.59 6.42
N ALA A 10 4.04 0.00 5.30
CA ALA A 10 3.62 -1.39 5.26
C ALA A 10 4.75 -2.33 5.69
N TYR A 11 5.95 -2.14 5.17
CA TYR A 11 7.09 -3.00 5.48
C TYR A 11 7.51 -2.89 6.95
N LEU A 12 7.63 -1.67 7.47
CA LEU A 12 8.05 -1.42 8.86
C LEU A 12 7.06 -2.01 9.88
N LEU A 13 5.75 -1.82 9.66
CA LEU A 13 4.72 -2.43 10.50
C LEU A 13 4.78 -3.95 10.42
N TYR A 14 4.89 -4.50 9.22
CA TYR A 14 4.89 -5.93 9.00
C TYR A 14 6.11 -6.62 9.61
N THR A 15 7.31 -6.09 9.38
CA THR A 15 8.53 -6.68 9.94
C THR A 15 8.54 -6.61 11.46
N ALA A 16 8.10 -5.49 12.07
CA ALA A 16 7.98 -5.38 13.51
C ALA A 16 7.04 -6.44 14.11
N VAL A 17 5.87 -6.64 13.49
CA VAL A 17 4.92 -7.70 13.90
C VAL A 17 5.52 -9.08 13.71
N VAL A 18 6.19 -9.33 12.59
CA VAL A 18 6.75 -10.64 12.26
C VAL A 18 7.89 -11.02 13.22
N HIS A 19 8.80 -10.11 13.52
CA HIS A 19 9.83 -10.31 14.54
C HIS A 19 9.22 -10.55 15.91
N ARG A 20 8.26 -9.71 16.33
CA ARG A 20 7.61 -9.83 17.64
C ARG A 20 6.84 -11.15 17.82
N ARG A 21 6.20 -11.65 16.75
CA ARG A 21 5.34 -12.84 16.81
C ARG A 21 6.08 -14.15 16.51
N PHE A 22 7.12 -14.11 15.68
CA PHE A 22 7.76 -15.31 15.14
C PHE A 22 9.28 -15.37 15.37
N GLY A 23 9.91 -14.33 15.92
CA GLY A 23 11.34 -14.31 16.25
C GLY A 23 12.27 -14.45 15.03
N ARG A 24 11.82 -14.02 13.85
CA ARG A 24 12.55 -14.16 12.58
C ARG A 24 12.11 -13.08 11.59
N PRO A 25 12.90 -12.77 10.55
CA PRO A 25 12.52 -11.80 9.52
C PRO A 25 11.34 -12.25 8.64
N PRO A 26 10.70 -11.32 7.92
CA PRO A 26 9.71 -11.60 6.88
C PRO A 26 10.19 -12.63 5.86
N ARG A 27 9.30 -13.53 5.43
CA ARG A 27 9.58 -14.43 4.30
C ARG A 27 9.37 -13.70 2.97
N ALA A 28 10.11 -14.13 1.95
CA ALA A 28 10.07 -13.53 0.61
C ALA A 28 8.65 -13.39 0.02
N LEU A 29 7.90 -14.48 -0.14
CA LEU A 29 6.58 -14.42 -0.80
C LEU A 29 5.56 -13.56 -0.05
N PRO A 30 5.40 -13.66 1.29
CA PRO A 30 4.56 -12.72 2.03
C PRO A 30 5.03 -11.26 1.95
N ALA A 31 6.34 -10.99 1.91
CA ALA A 31 6.86 -9.63 1.78
C ALA A 31 6.56 -9.04 0.39
N ILE A 32 6.66 -9.84 -0.68
CA ILE A 32 6.25 -9.43 -2.03
C ILE A 32 4.74 -9.19 -2.06
N ALA A 33 3.94 -10.10 -1.49
CA ALA A 33 2.49 -9.93 -1.42
C ALA A 33 2.10 -8.66 -0.66
N LEU A 34 2.80 -8.35 0.43
CA LEU A 34 2.66 -7.09 1.17
C LEU A 34 2.97 -5.88 0.31
N ALA A 35 4.08 -5.90 -0.43
CA ALA A 35 4.43 -4.81 -1.34
C ALA A 35 3.31 -4.59 -2.36
N VAL A 36 2.79 -5.65 -3.00
CA VAL A 36 1.65 -5.56 -3.93
C VAL A 36 0.41 -4.99 -3.24
N GLY A 37 0.05 -5.52 -2.07
CA GLY A 37 -1.10 -5.05 -1.29
C GLY A 37 -0.99 -3.57 -0.94
N SER A 38 0.21 -3.11 -0.58
CA SER A 38 0.47 -1.71 -0.24
C SER A 38 0.33 -0.73 -1.39
N GLN A 39 0.25 -1.19 -2.64
CA GLN A 39 0.03 -0.33 -3.82
C GLN A 39 -1.36 -0.51 -4.43
N THR A 40 -2.06 -1.58 -4.07
CA THR A 40 -3.30 -2.00 -4.74
C THR A 40 -4.41 -0.93 -4.68
N PRO A 41 -4.67 -0.24 -3.55
CA PRO A 41 -5.72 0.78 -3.51
C PRO A 41 -5.51 1.88 -4.56
N ASP A 42 -4.31 2.44 -4.61
CA ASP A 42 -3.90 3.47 -5.56
C ASP A 42 -3.93 3.00 -7.01
N LEU A 43 -3.47 1.78 -7.28
CA LEU A 43 -3.45 1.21 -8.63
C LEU A 43 -4.85 0.94 -9.19
N ILE A 44 -5.89 0.94 -8.35
CA ILE A 44 -7.27 0.83 -8.78
C ILE A 44 -7.92 2.21 -8.85
N ASP A 45 -7.90 2.97 -7.75
CA ASP A 45 -8.71 4.18 -7.66
C ASP A 45 -8.16 5.31 -8.53
N LYS A 46 -6.83 5.51 -8.55
CA LYS A 46 -6.23 6.62 -9.29
C LYS A 46 -6.45 6.53 -10.81
N PRO A 47 -6.19 5.39 -11.48
CA PRO A 47 -6.51 5.29 -12.91
C PRO A 47 -8.00 5.42 -13.20
N LEU A 48 -8.85 4.82 -12.38
CA LEU A 48 -10.30 4.88 -12.58
C LEU A 48 -10.88 6.28 -12.36
N ALA A 49 -10.32 7.05 -11.43
CA ALA A 49 -10.71 8.43 -11.18
C ALA A 49 -10.08 9.39 -12.20
N TRP A 50 -8.75 9.44 -12.27
CA TRP A 50 -8.03 10.51 -12.95
C TRP A 50 -7.93 10.32 -14.47
N ASN A 51 -7.93 9.08 -14.96
CA ASN A 51 -7.84 8.81 -16.41
C ASN A 51 -9.18 8.42 -17.02
N ALA A 52 -9.96 7.57 -16.33
CA ALA A 52 -11.22 7.07 -16.86
C ALA A 52 -12.45 7.89 -16.44
N GLY A 53 -12.35 8.72 -15.38
CA GLY A 53 -13.48 9.50 -14.86
C GLY A 53 -14.63 8.66 -14.30
N LEU A 54 -14.36 7.40 -13.94
CA LEU A 54 -15.36 6.44 -13.45
C LEU A 54 -15.60 6.55 -11.94
N LEU A 55 -14.64 7.08 -11.19
CA LEU A 55 -14.73 7.29 -9.76
C LEU A 55 -14.70 8.78 -9.43
N PRO A 56 -15.38 9.22 -8.35
CA PRO A 56 -15.48 10.64 -8.02
C PRO A 56 -14.17 11.24 -7.48
N GLY A 57 -13.20 10.42 -7.12
CA GLY A 57 -11.90 10.85 -6.60
C GLY A 57 -10.90 9.71 -6.55
N GLY A 58 -9.62 10.06 -6.44
CA GLY A 58 -8.48 9.13 -6.37
C GLY A 58 -8.45 8.28 -5.11
N ARG A 59 -9.27 8.60 -4.11
CA ARG A 59 -9.47 7.81 -2.90
C ARG A 59 -10.94 7.55 -2.67
N THR A 60 -11.45 6.43 -3.17
CA THR A 60 -12.88 6.09 -3.13
C THR A 60 -13.09 4.58 -2.96
N LEU A 61 -13.30 3.83 -4.05
CA LEU A 61 -13.70 2.43 -4.04
C LEU A 61 -12.73 1.57 -3.21
N SER A 62 -11.47 1.52 -3.59
CA SER A 62 -10.45 0.65 -2.97
C SER A 62 -9.86 1.26 -1.70
N HIS A 63 -10.11 2.53 -1.44
CA HIS A 63 -9.80 3.15 -0.16
C HIS A 63 -10.91 2.97 0.87
N SER A 64 -12.05 2.38 0.50
CA SER A 64 -13.15 2.11 1.43
C SER A 64 -12.92 0.87 2.29
N VAL A 65 -13.41 0.91 3.53
CA VAL A 65 -13.41 -0.25 4.44
C VAL A 65 -14.33 -1.37 3.94
N PHE A 66 -15.35 -1.04 3.14
CA PHE A 66 -16.24 -2.01 2.53
C PHE A 66 -15.51 -2.84 1.47
N ALA A 67 -14.73 -2.20 0.60
CA ALA A 67 -13.89 -2.90 -0.36
C ALA A 67 -12.82 -3.73 0.34
N LEU A 68 -12.15 -3.19 1.36
CA LEU A 68 -11.20 -3.96 2.17
C LEU A 68 -11.87 -5.19 2.79
N ALA A 69 -13.06 -5.07 3.38
CA ALA A 69 -13.76 -6.18 4.01
C ALA A 69 -14.13 -7.27 2.98
N ALA A 70 -14.70 -6.88 1.84
CA ALA A 70 -15.04 -7.81 0.77
C ALA A 70 -13.80 -8.51 0.21
N LEU A 71 -12.73 -7.75 -0.05
CA LEU A 71 -11.46 -8.26 -0.55
C LEU A 71 -10.78 -9.18 0.48
N ALA A 72 -10.85 -8.86 1.77
CA ALA A 72 -10.30 -9.68 2.83
C ALA A 72 -10.95 -11.07 2.86
N VAL A 73 -12.29 -11.13 2.74
CA VAL A 73 -13.01 -12.41 2.65
C VAL A 73 -12.53 -13.22 1.44
N ALA A 74 -12.47 -12.60 0.26
CA ALA A 74 -12.03 -13.25 -0.97
C ALA A 74 -10.57 -13.77 -0.87
N VAL A 75 -9.65 -12.91 -0.44
CA VAL A 75 -8.22 -13.23 -0.30
C VAL A 75 -8.02 -14.35 0.73
N LEU A 76 -8.68 -14.29 1.88
CA LEU A 76 -8.54 -15.33 2.91
C LEU A 76 -9.16 -16.66 2.47
N ALA A 77 -10.28 -16.64 1.74
CA ALA A 77 -10.88 -17.83 1.18
C ALA A 77 -9.94 -18.50 0.15
N VAL A 78 -9.40 -17.73 -0.80
CA VAL A 78 -8.47 -18.23 -1.82
C VAL A 78 -7.17 -18.70 -1.17
N ALA A 79 -6.56 -17.90 -0.30
CA ALA A 79 -5.31 -18.24 0.37
C ALA A 79 -5.46 -19.49 1.27
N THR A 80 -6.64 -19.70 1.87
CA THR A 80 -6.95 -20.93 2.61
C THR A 80 -7.04 -22.14 1.68
N ARG A 81 -7.81 -22.04 0.58
CA ARG A 81 -7.95 -23.13 -0.40
C ARG A 81 -6.61 -23.55 -1.00
N LEU A 82 -5.74 -22.58 -1.28
CA LEU A 82 -4.41 -22.82 -1.86
C LEU A 82 -3.34 -23.18 -0.81
N ARG A 83 -3.68 -23.25 0.49
CA ARG A 83 -2.71 -23.42 1.59
C ARG A 83 -1.59 -22.37 1.59
N ARG A 84 -1.90 -21.15 1.12
CA ARG A 84 -0.99 -19.99 1.05
C ARG A 84 -1.42 -18.86 1.98
N ARG A 85 -2.00 -19.18 3.14
CA ARG A 85 -2.43 -18.19 4.16
C ARG A 85 -1.40 -17.09 4.46
N PRO A 86 -0.08 -17.37 4.57
CA PRO A 86 0.91 -16.31 4.78
C PRO A 86 0.98 -15.27 3.64
N LEU A 87 0.74 -15.67 2.39
CA LEU A 87 0.71 -14.72 1.25
C LEU A 87 -0.51 -13.82 1.34
N GLY A 88 -1.70 -14.40 1.59
CA GLY A 88 -2.92 -13.63 1.78
C GLY A 88 -2.83 -12.66 2.97
N GLY A 89 -2.24 -13.11 4.07
CA GLY A 89 -1.96 -12.26 5.23
C GLY A 89 -0.99 -11.12 4.93
N GLY A 90 0.07 -11.39 4.16
CA GLY A 90 1.00 -10.34 3.70
C GLY A 90 0.30 -9.29 2.84
N PHE A 91 -0.47 -9.72 1.84
CA PHE A 91 -1.23 -8.83 0.97
C PHE A 91 -2.21 -7.94 1.75
N LEU A 92 -3.04 -8.54 2.64
CA LEU A 92 -4.00 -7.78 3.43
C LEU A 92 -3.34 -6.86 4.45
N ALA A 93 -2.19 -7.25 5.01
CA ALA A 93 -1.41 -6.36 5.87
C ALA A 93 -0.89 -5.15 5.08
N GLY A 94 -0.45 -5.34 3.83
CA GLY A 94 -0.03 -4.25 2.95
C GLY A 94 -1.18 -3.31 2.61
N TYR A 95 -2.31 -3.88 2.17
CA TYR A 95 -3.52 -3.12 1.84
C TYR A 95 -4.06 -2.34 3.04
N GLY A 96 -4.20 -3.00 4.20
CA GLY A 96 -4.66 -2.33 5.42
C GLY A 96 -3.70 -1.24 5.90
N SER A 97 -2.38 -1.47 5.79
CA SER A 97 -1.38 -0.45 6.10
C SER A 97 -1.47 0.75 5.16
N HIS A 98 -1.80 0.52 3.88
CA HIS A 98 -2.03 1.60 2.92
C HIS A 98 -3.16 2.51 3.40
N LEU A 99 -4.35 1.94 3.66
CA LEU A 99 -5.51 2.69 4.15
C LEU A 99 -5.19 3.44 5.45
N LEU A 100 -4.47 2.80 6.39
CA LEU A 100 -4.08 3.41 7.66
C LEU A 100 -3.10 4.58 7.46
N ALA A 101 -2.10 4.43 6.60
CA ALA A 101 -1.12 5.48 6.31
C ALA A 101 -1.76 6.73 5.70
N ASP A 102 -2.90 6.54 5.06
CA ASP A 102 -3.65 7.56 4.37
C ASP A 102 -4.63 8.32 5.28
N VAL A 103 -4.90 7.81 6.49
CA VAL A 103 -5.74 8.51 7.47
C VAL A 103 -5.08 9.83 7.88
N PRO A 104 -5.75 10.99 7.71
CA PRO A 104 -5.17 12.27 8.09
C PRO A 104 -4.92 12.37 9.61
N PRO A 105 -3.82 12.99 10.06
CA PRO A 105 -3.54 13.18 11.48
C PRO A 105 -4.64 13.95 12.24
N ALA A 106 -5.42 14.80 11.54
CA ALA A 106 -6.53 15.56 12.10
C ALA A 106 -7.63 14.68 12.76
N VAL A 107 -7.72 13.41 12.35
CA VAL A 107 -8.60 12.41 12.99
C VAL A 107 -8.27 12.22 14.46
N LEU A 108 -6.99 12.35 14.85
CA LEU A 108 -6.55 12.24 16.25
C LEU A 108 -7.06 13.39 17.13
N SER A 109 -7.39 14.52 16.54
CA SER A 109 -8.04 15.65 17.20
C SER A 109 -9.58 15.64 17.07
N GLY A 110 -10.15 14.58 16.51
CA GLY A 110 -11.60 14.40 16.34
C GLY A 110 -12.15 14.91 15.01
N ASP A 111 -11.33 15.51 14.14
CA ASP A 111 -11.76 15.91 12.81
C ASP A 111 -11.65 14.74 11.82
N VAL A 112 -12.79 14.13 11.54
CA VAL A 112 -12.91 12.98 10.64
C VAL A 112 -13.26 13.36 9.20
N SER A 113 -13.40 14.66 8.89
CA SER A 113 -13.85 15.13 7.58
C SER A 113 -12.93 14.65 6.45
N GLY A 114 -11.61 14.68 6.66
CA GLY A 114 -10.63 14.19 5.68
C GLY A 114 -10.56 12.67 5.53
N ALA A 115 -11.31 11.90 6.31
CA ALA A 115 -11.31 10.44 6.31
C ALA A 115 -12.63 9.83 5.81
N THR A 116 -13.60 10.63 5.35
CA THR A 116 -14.92 10.14 4.92
C THR A 116 -14.85 9.17 3.75
N TYR A 117 -13.80 9.25 2.92
CA TYR A 117 -13.53 8.30 1.83
C TYR A 117 -13.48 6.84 2.30
N LEU A 118 -13.08 6.58 3.56
CA LEU A 118 -13.08 5.23 4.14
C LEU A 118 -14.47 4.61 4.17
N LEU A 119 -15.52 5.43 4.19
CA LEU A 119 -16.92 5.00 4.25
C LEU A 119 -17.65 5.21 2.92
N TRP A 120 -16.94 5.45 1.82
CA TRP A 120 -17.55 5.49 0.50
C TRP A 120 -18.14 4.12 0.13
N PRO A 121 -19.36 4.02 -0.43
CA PRO A 121 -20.22 5.10 -0.93
C PRO A 121 -21.26 5.61 0.07
N ALA A 122 -21.19 5.21 1.34
CA ALA A 122 -22.15 5.64 2.35
C ALA A 122 -21.96 7.12 2.75
N LEU A 123 -20.73 7.63 2.66
CA LEU A 123 -20.40 9.04 2.79
C LEU A 123 -19.73 9.57 1.52
N GLU A 124 -19.93 10.86 1.26
CA GLU A 124 -19.19 11.57 0.20
C GLU A 124 -17.70 11.68 0.58
N PRO A 125 -16.79 11.41 -0.37
CA PRO A 125 -15.37 11.59 -0.12
C PRO A 125 -15.04 13.09 0.00
N PRO A 126 -13.93 13.45 0.67
CA PRO A 126 -13.50 14.84 0.72
C PRO A 126 -13.26 15.37 -0.71
N PRO A 127 -13.51 16.67 -0.96
CA PRO A 127 -13.16 17.27 -2.24
C PRO A 127 -11.66 17.12 -2.49
N GLU A 128 -11.30 16.66 -3.68
CA GLU A 128 -9.92 16.54 -4.14
C GLU A 128 -9.62 17.65 -5.16
N GLU A 129 -8.37 18.10 -5.19
CA GLU A 129 -7.90 18.97 -6.26
C GLU A 129 -7.99 18.24 -7.62
N PRO A 130 -8.46 18.89 -8.69
CA PRO A 130 -8.54 18.26 -10.00
C PRO A 130 -7.16 17.81 -10.49
N VAL A 131 -7.06 16.54 -10.91
CA VAL A 131 -5.87 15.96 -11.51
C VAL A 131 -6.21 15.52 -12.93
N ALA A 132 -5.47 15.99 -13.93
CA ALA A 132 -5.78 15.74 -15.35
C ALA A 132 -5.45 14.30 -15.82
N GLY A 133 -4.80 13.52 -14.96
CA GLY A 133 -4.43 12.13 -15.19
C GLY A 133 -3.22 11.72 -14.35
N ILE A 134 -2.86 10.43 -14.37
CA ILE A 134 -1.70 9.95 -13.60
C ILE A 134 -0.40 10.67 -13.99
N LEU A 135 -0.16 10.92 -15.28
CA LEU A 135 1.06 11.60 -15.70
C LEU A 135 1.13 13.04 -15.15
N ASP A 136 0.01 13.75 -15.21
CA ASP A 136 -0.13 15.07 -14.61
C ASP A 136 0.08 15.00 -13.09
N ALA A 137 -0.44 13.95 -12.43
CA ALA A 137 -0.23 13.74 -11.01
C ALA A 137 1.25 13.64 -10.65
N PHE A 138 2.01 12.82 -11.41
CA PHE A 138 3.45 12.64 -11.22
C PHE A 138 4.26 13.91 -11.44
N LEU A 139 3.82 14.78 -12.36
CA LEU A 139 4.56 15.99 -12.73
C LEU A 139 4.19 17.20 -11.87
N ASN A 140 2.94 17.31 -11.45
CA ASN A 140 2.37 18.55 -10.91
C ASN A 140 1.63 18.37 -9.58
N TYR A 141 0.97 17.23 -9.34
CA TYR A 141 0.20 17.01 -8.10
C TYR A 141 1.09 16.64 -6.93
N TYR A 142 2.09 15.78 -7.16
CA TYR A 142 3.02 15.42 -6.11
C TYR A 142 4.15 16.44 -5.98
N GLU A 143 3.89 17.50 -5.23
CA GLU A 143 4.90 18.50 -4.90
C GLU A 143 5.94 17.95 -3.92
N LEU A 144 7.19 18.41 -4.05
CA LEU A 144 8.25 18.10 -3.09
C LEU A 144 8.18 19.08 -1.91
N GLY A 145 7.53 18.67 -0.83
CA GLY A 145 7.41 19.42 0.41
C GLY A 145 8.04 18.69 1.62
N THR A 146 7.80 19.24 2.80
CA THR A 146 8.26 18.67 4.08
C THR A 146 7.74 17.24 4.28
N PHE A 147 6.50 16.98 3.87
CA PHE A 147 5.87 15.67 4.01
C PHE A 147 6.58 14.61 3.15
N GLU A 148 7.03 14.97 1.95
CA GLU A 148 7.77 14.10 1.03
C GLU A 148 9.15 13.78 1.57
N TRP A 149 9.84 14.75 2.18
CA TRP A 149 11.11 14.50 2.87
C TRP A 149 10.96 13.52 4.04
N VAL A 150 9.86 13.61 4.80
CA VAL A 150 9.54 12.62 5.84
C VAL A 150 9.32 11.24 5.22
N GLN A 151 8.63 11.15 4.08
CA GLN A 151 8.44 9.89 3.36
C GLN A 151 9.75 9.30 2.86
N PHE A 152 10.69 10.11 2.34
CA PHE A 152 12.02 9.66 1.95
C PHE A 152 12.82 9.14 3.15
N GLY A 153 12.79 9.85 4.28
CA GLY A 153 13.42 9.38 5.51
C GLY A 153 12.84 8.06 5.99
N LEU A 154 11.51 7.92 5.98
CA LEU A 154 10.82 6.69 6.33
C LEU A 154 11.20 5.53 5.38
N PHE A 155 11.27 5.81 4.08
CA PHE A 155 11.67 4.84 3.07
C PHE A 155 13.13 4.42 3.26
N ALA A 156 14.04 5.34 3.59
CA ALA A 156 15.44 5.01 3.90
C ALA A 156 15.55 4.09 5.13
N VAL A 157 14.76 4.36 6.18
CA VAL A 157 14.68 3.47 7.36
C VAL A 157 14.12 2.10 6.97
N ALA A 158 13.05 2.05 6.18
CA ALA A 158 12.48 0.80 5.70
C ALA A 158 13.48 0.00 4.85
N ALA A 159 14.23 0.65 3.96
CA ALA A 159 15.28 0.02 3.15
C ALA A 159 16.41 -0.54 4.02
N LEU A 160 16.84 0.18 5.06
CA LEU A 160 17.85 -0.30 6.01
C LEU A 160 17.36 -1.52 6.80
N VAL A 161 16.12 -1.51 7.28
CA VAL A 161 15.52 -2.65 7.98
C VAL A 161 15.36 -3.83 7.04
N TRP A 162 14.91 -3.60 5.80
CA TRP A 162 14.78 -4.63 4.77
C TRP A 162 16.12 -5.28 4.43
N TYR A 163 17.17 -4.48 4.34
CA TYR A 163 18.54 -4.98 4.19
C TYR A 163 18.96 -5.85 5.37
N ARG A 164 18.72 -5.41 6.61
CA ARG A 164 19.01 -6.18 7.83
C ARG A 164 18.20 -7.47 7.95
N ASP A 165 17.00 -7.51 7.39
CA ASP A 165 16.14 -8.69 7.31
C ASP A 165 16.60 -9.69 6.23
N GLY A 166 17.70 -9.41 5.52
CA GLY A 166 18.25 -10.26 4.47
C GLY A 166 17.59 -10.06 3.11
N MET A 167 17.03 -8.87 2.85
CA MET A 167 16.42 -8.47 1.58
C MET A 167 15.34 -9.46 1.08
N PRO A 168 14.33 -9.80 1.91
CA PRO A 168 13.32 -10.78 1.55
C PRO A 168 12.64 -10.41 0.23
N GLY A 169 12.66 -11.34 -0.73
CA GLY A 169 12.08 -11.19 -2.07
C GLY A 169 13.09 -10.92 -3.18
N LEU A 170 14.23 -10.28 -2.89
CA LEU A 170 15.18 -9.84 -3.92
C LEU A 170 15.72 -11.00 -4.76
N GLY A 171 16.15 -12.09 -4.11
CA GLY A 171 16.69 -13.26 -4.81
C GLY A 171 15.69 -13.94 -5.76
N LEU A 172 14.38 -13.80 -5.52
CA LEU A 172 13.36 -14.34 -6.44
C LEU A 172 13.19 -13.50 -7.71
N VAL A 173 13.60 -12.23 -7.66
CA VAL A 173 13.54 -11.31 -8.81
C VAL A 173 14.83 -11.38 -9.62
N VAL A 174 15.98 -11.41 -8.95
CA VAL A 174 17.30 -11.31 -9.59
C VAL A 174 17.74 -12.64 -10.24
N THR A 175 17.52 -13.80 -9.60
CA THR A 175 17.98 -15.10 -10.14
C THR A 175 17.31 -15.48 -11.48
N PRO A 176 16.02 -15.19 -11.73
CA PRO A 176 15.46 -15.32 -13.06
C PRO A 176 16.07 -14.35 -14.06
N LEU A 177 16.29 -13.08 -13.71
CA LEU A 177 16.83 -12.05 -14.61
C LEU A 177 18.25 -12.40 -15.11
N GLU A 178 19.13 -12.90 -14.25
CA GLU A 178 20.48 -13.34 -14.64
C GLU A 178 20.44 -14.45 -15.71
N ARG A 179 19.46 -15.36 -15.65
CA ARG A 179 19.29 -16.42 -16.65
C ARG A 179 18.87 -15.90 -18.03
N TRP A 180 18.19 -14.76 -18.09
CA TRP A 180 17.76 -14.15 -19.35
C TRP A 180 18.83 -13.24 -19.97
N THR A 181 19.71 -12.66 -19.16
CA THR A 181 20.81 -11.80 -19.65
C THR A 181 22.08 -12.56 -20.01
N SER A 182 22.22 -13.80 -19.54
CA SER A 182 23.37 -14.68 -19.84
C SER A 182 23.07 -15.71 -20.94
N ALA A 183 21.96 -15.57 -21.66
CA ALA A 183 21.56 -16.38 -22.82
C ALA A 183 21.65 -15.55 -24.10
#